data_AF-A0A8A4TS72-F1
#
_entry.id   AF-A0A8A4TS72-F1
#
_cell.length_a   1.000
_cell.length_b   1.000
_cell.length_c   1.000
_cell.angle_alpha   90.00
_cell.angle_beta   90.00
_cell.angle_gamma   90.00
#
_symmetry.space_group_name_H-M   'P 1'
#
loop_
_entity.id
_entity.type
_entity.pdbx_description
1 polymer ?
#
loop_
_entity_poly.entity_id
_entity_poly.type
_entity_poly.pdbx_seq_one_letter_code
_entity_poly.pdbx_strand_id
1 'polypeptide(L)'
;MPHPSMIVAHHIGGRKGSGGFVPPEPFHRDVHPVYYDADTDCLAEMKSATGDGGTALSRCIDARTGSKPFHLCYDPNLSSLLEISETCRDFAMYHYDFEKGPMDYQLGDTGRIMETRTLEATSLDALCYGGGPCPPPPDYLSLDTQGSEFDILTGAEKALSESILAIALEVEFQPLYQDQKCFGDIFNYLIQRGFRFIDFTSLQRMSPSREAIGLRTQNMLTYGEALFLRAPESLPNPEERTPTDTRLWKLALIALCGGQFEYALTCLRRLAGCGAFEHAGPELRERAYFPFLRDLAALAETHPKRLPPLFTEVYSHAESTARFDPNRATSSERAAIFRLVEKLRREVGEGGGRRLCLLPFGHYARQLKALNADHAEESTVPVACFDNQYARHREAGHDVHAPESLTPEDFVLILSNSYGPELARQVGRIRGDRPRRTLTYQEILEGRQSFGVAQQDTEVEAHLKRHHFFDLAERLQSLRERMS
;
A
#
# COMPACT_ATOMS: atom_id res chain seq x y z
N MET A 1 34.11 -1.79 6.29
CA MET A 1 32.84 -2.41 6.71
C MET A 1 32.07 -1.39 7.52
N PRO A 2 30.79 -1.14 7.23
CA PRO A 2 29.96 -0.25 8.04
C PRO A 2 29.79 -0.81 9.45
N HIS A 3 29.54 0.09 10.41
CA HIS A 3 29.32 -0.31 11.79
C HIS A 3 27.99 -1.08 11.94
N PRO A 4 27.86 -2.08 12.84
CA PRO A 4 26.61 -2.84 13.03
C PRO A 4 25.37 -2.01 13.39
N SER A 5 25.55 -0.76 13.85
CA SER A 5 24.45 0.19 14.09
C SER A 5 23.94 0.89 12.83
N MET A 6 24.61 0.78 11.67
CA MET A 6 24.07 1.25 10.40
C MET A 6 23.07 0.25 9.82
N ILE A 7 22.08 0.75 9.09
CA ILE A 7 21.19 -0.07 8.28
C ILE A 7 21.92 -0.41 6.98
N VAL A 8 22.23 -1.68 6.77
CA VAL A 8 22.81 -2.16 5.51
C VAL A 8 21.67 -2.46 4.54
N ALA A 9 21.55 -1.68 3.48
CA ALA A 9 20.49 -1.82 2.49
C ALA A 9 21.05 -2.35 1.18
N HIS A 10 20.76 -3.62 0.87
CA HIS A 10 21.12 -4.22 -0.41
C HIS A 10 20.03 -3.95 -1.44
N HIS A 11 20.43 -3.64 -2.67
CA HIS A 11 19.57 -3.58 -3.84
C HIS A 11 20.22 -4.38 -4.97
N ILE A 12 19.56 -5.47 -5.38
CA ILE A 12 19.97 -6.31 -6.50
C ILE A 12 19.07 -5.97 -7.68
N GLY A 13 19.66 -5.60 -8.81
CA GLY A 13 18.95 -4.94 -9.91
C GLY A 13 19.28 -3.45 -10.08
N GLY A 14 20.44 -3.01 -9.58
CA GLY A 14 20.77 -1.58 -9.44
C GLY A 14 21.08 -0.81 -10.72
N ARG A 15 20.77 -1.34 -11.91
CA ARG A 15 20.93 -0.62 -13.19
C ARG A 15 20.31 0.78 -13.11
N LYS A 16 20.96 1.78 -13.74
CA LYS A 16 20.61 3.22 -13.66
C LYS A 16 20.70 3.84 -12.27
N GLY A 17 21.08 3.08 -11.24
CA GLY A 17 21.11 3.56 -9.87
C GLY A 17 19.73 3.91 -9.30
N SER A 18 18.66 3.43 -9.95
CA SER A 18 17.30 3.49 -9.43
C SER A 18 17.04 2.36 -8.43
N GLY A 19 15.96 2.47 -7.67
CA GLY A 19 15.57 1.46 -6.67
C GLY A 19 16.31 1.60 -5.33
N GLY A 20 16.05 0.67 -4.41
CA GLY A 20 16.67 0.58 -3.09
C GLY A 20 15.96 1.31 -1.95
N PHE A 21 16.53 1.20 -0.75
CA PHE A 21 15.98 1.82 0.47
C PHE A 21 16.50 3.23 0.66
N VAL A 22 15.59 4.21 0.60
CA VAL A 22 15.91 5.62 0.84
C VAL A 22 15.04 6.14 1.98
N PRO A 23 15.59 6.28 3.21
CA PRO A 23 14.85 6.89 4.31
C PRO A 23 14.77 8.41 4.12
N PRO A 24 14.00 9.13 4.95
CA PRO A 24 14.04 10.59 4.92
C PRO A 24 15.45 11.14 5.19
N GLU A 25 15.73 12.32 4.61
CA GLU A 25 17.06 12.95 4.58
C GLU A 25 17.84 12.92 5.91
N PRO A 26 17.24 13.19 7.09
CA PRO A 26 17.95 13.17 8.37
C PRO A 26 18.61 11.82 8.70
N PHE A 27 18.19 10.73 8.06
CA PHE A 27 18.65 9.37 8.31
C PHE A 27 19.55 8.81 7.20
N HIS A 28 19.82 9.56 6.13
CA HIS A 28 20.67 9.08 5.02
C HIS A 28 22.05 8.58 5.52
N ARG A 29 22.64 9.26 6.52
CA ARG A 29 23.94 8.90 7.10
C ARG A 29 23.92 7.64 7.98
N ASP A 30 22.75 7.15 8.33
CA ASP A 30 22.58 5.91 9.10
C ASP A 30 22.41 4.68 8.20
N VAL A 31 22.36 4.87 6.88
CA VAL A 31 22.21 3.79 5.89
C VAL A 31 23.53 3.61 5.12
N HIS A 32 23.91 2.34 4.95
CA HIS A 32 24.98 1.93 4.05
C HIS A 32 24.36 1.25 2.81
N PRO A 33 24.22 1.96 1.67
CA PRO A 33 23.64 1.37 0.47
C PRO A 33 24.63 0.42 -0.19
N VAL A 34 24.13 -0.73 -0.62
CA VAL A 34 24.89 -1.69 -1.42
C VAL A 34 24.14 -2.12 -2.66
N TYR A 35 24.65 -1.74 -3.82
CA TYR A 35 23.98 -1.95 -5.11
C TYR A 35 24.74 -3.01 -5.91
N TYR A 36 23.99 -3.89 -6.55
CA TYR A 36 24.55 -4.89 -7.45
C TYR A 36 23.70 -5.06 -8.70
N ASP A 37 24.39 -5.36 -9.78
CA ASP A 37 23.82 -5.81 -11.04
C ASP A 37 24.73 -6.89 -11.63
N ALA A 38 24.15 -7.81 -12.41
CA ALA A 38 24.91 -8.84 -13.10
C ALA A 38 25.76 -8.23 -14.23
N ASP A 39 25.28 -7.15 -14.84
CA ASP A 39 25.97 -6.45 -15.92
C ASP A 39 27.09 -5.53 -15.39
N THR A 40 28.30 -5.72 -15.91
CA THR A 40 29.44 -4.86 -15.58
C THR A 40 29.28 -3.44 -16.07
N ASP A 41 28.49 -3.23 -17.11
CA ASP A 41 28.37 -1.96 -17.80
C ASP A 41 27.63 -0.92 -16.93
N CYS A 42 26.83 -1.37 -15.95
CA CYS A 42 26.10 -0.52 -15.00
C CYS A 42 26.91 -0.08 -13.78
N LEU A 43 28.15 -0.55 -13.63
CA LEU A 43 28.93 -0.32 -12.40
C LEU A 43 29.20 1.16 -12.13
N ALA A 44 29.42 1.97 -13.18
CA ALA A 44 29.66 3.40 -13.02
C ALA A 44 28.41 4.14 -12.52
N GLU A 45 27.24 3.80 -13.06
CA GLU A 45 25.95 4.36 -12.66
C GLU A 45 25.62 4.00 -11.21
N MET A 46 25.78 2.72 -10.85
CA MET A 46 25.57 2.26 -9.47
C MET A 46 26.49 2.99 -8.48
N LYS A 47 27.78 3.15 -8.81
CA LYS A 47 28.72 3.91 -7.96
C LYS A 47 28.28 5.36 -7.76
N SER A 48 27.78 6.00 -8.82
CA SER A 48 27.27 7.36 -8.76
C SER A 48 26.06 7.46 -7.83
N ALA A 49 25.14 6.48 -7.88
CA ALA A 49 23.94 6.46 -7.04
C ALA A 49 24.24 6.16 -5.57
N THR A 50 25.18 5.24 -5.29
CA THR A 50 25.55 4.91 -3.91
C THR A 50 26.41 5.97 -3.24
N GLY A 51 27.08 6.83 -4.02
CA GLY A 51 28.05 7.82 -3.55
C GLY A 51 29.29 7.19 -2.89
N ASP A 52 30.18 8.05 -2.38
CA ASP A 52 31.47 7.64 -1.81
C ASP A 52 31.35 6.77 -0.54
N GLY A 53 30.21 6.86 0.15
CA GLY A 53 29.95 6.09 1.37
C GLY A 53 29.35 4.71 1.12
N GLY A 54 28.86 4.43 -0.09
CA GLY A 54 28.17 3.18 -0.40
C GLY A 54 29.07 2.14 -1.06
N THR A 55 28.45 1.08 -1.58
CA THR A 55 29.18 -0.01 -2.24
C THR A 55 28.43 -0.44 -3.48
N ALA A 56 29.12 -0.54 -4.61
CA ALA A 56 28.56 -1.01 -5.87
C ALA A 56 29.43 -2.14 -6.42
N LEU A 57 28.85 -3.32 -6.69
CA LEU A 57 29.57 -4.44 -7.32
C LEU A 57 28.83 -4.94 -8.55
N SER A 58 29.59 -5.39 -9.55
CA SER A 58 29.05 -6.23 -10.61
C SER A 58 29.14 -7.69 -10.18
N ARG A 59 27.99 -8.26 -9.83
CA ARG A 59 27.85 -9.64 -9.34
C ARG A 59 26.48 -10.18 -9.76
N CYS A 60 26.50 -11.34 -10.40
CA CYS A 60 25.30 -12.11 -10.68
C CYS A 60 24.89 -12.88 -9.43
N ILE A 61 23.74 -12.55 -8.84
CA ILE A 61 23.21 -13.22 -7.65
C ILE A 61 22.12 -14.22 -8.07
N ASP A 62 22.19 -15.43 -7.53
CA ASP A 62 21.28 -16.54 -7.86
C ASP A 62 21.14 -17.50 -6.65
N ALA A 63 20.39 -18.59 -6.79
CA ALA A 63 20.23 -19.60 -5.74
C ALA A 63 21.55 -20.28 -5.35
N ARG A 64 22.48 -20.46 -6.30
CA ARG A 64 23.73 -21.23 -6.11
C ARG A 64 24.87 -20.66 -6.93
N THR A 65 26.10 -21.00 -6.55
CA THR A 65 27.28 -20.69 -7.36
C THR A 65 27.31 -21.54 -8.62
N GLY A 66 27.59 -20.91 -9.77
CA GLY A 66 27.77 -21.61 -11.03
C GLY A 66 27.67 -20.69 -12.24
N SER A 67 27.97 -21.24 -13.40
CA SER A 67 27.88 -20.53 -14.66
C SER A 67 26.42 -20.42 -15.13
N LYS A 68 25.98 -19.21 -15.47
CA LYS A 68 24.60 -18.91 -15.91
C LYS A 68 24.59 -18.06 -17.18
N PRO A 69 23.62 -18.29 -18.09
CA PRO A 69 23.37 -17.34 -19.17
C PRO A 69 22.74 -16.07 -18.58
N PHE A 70 23.19 -14.92 -19.06
CA PHE A 70 22.60 -13.62 -18.80
C PHE A 70 22.23 -12.98 -20.12
N HIS A 71 20.95 -12.70 -20.31
CA HIS A 71 20.38 -12.23 -21.55
C HIS A 71 20.26 -10.71 -21.51
N LEU A 72 21.07 -10.03 -22.32
CA LEU A 72 20.96 -8.59 -22.52
C LEU A 72 19.87 -8.31 -23.55
N CYS A 73 18.84 -7.62 -23.10
CA CYS A 73 17.64 -7.34 -23.88
C CYS A 73 17.73 -6.02 -24.65
N TYR A 74 16.80 -5.81 -25.58
CA TYR A 74 16.72 -4.60 -26.39
C TYR A 74 16.56 -3.34 -25.54
N ASP A 75 15.66 -3.36 -24.56
CA ASP A 75 15.75 -2.48 -23.40
C ASP A 75 16.57 -3.19 -22.31
N PRO A 76 17.74 -2.67 -21.93
CA PRO A 76 18.59 -3.29 -20.93
C PRO A 76 17.94 -3.44 -19.54
N ASN A 77 16.87 -2.70 -19.22
CA ASN A 77 16.14 -2.87 -17.94
C ASN A 77 15.40 -4.21 -17.84
N LEU A 78 15.14 -4.89 -18.97
CA LEU A 78 14.53 -6.22 -18.99
C LEU A 78 15.57 -7.35 -19.07
N SER A 79 16.87 -7.02 -18.91
CA SER A 79 17.92 -8.02 -18.95
C SER A 79 17.84 -8.93 -17.73
N SER A 80 17.91 -10.24 -17.95
CA SER A 80 17.66 -11.24 -16.91
C SER A 80 18.46 -12.52 -17.12
N LEU A 81 18.51 -13.36 -16.09
CA LEU A 81 18.93 -14.76 -16.21
C LEU A 81 17.85 -15.61 -16.88
N LEU A 82 16.62 -15.11 -16.94
CA LEU A 82 15.47 -15.79 -17.53
C LEU A 82 15.09 -15.13 -18.86
N GLU A 83 14.48 -15.90 -19.74
CA GLU A 83 13.89 -15.39 -20.97
C GLU A 83 12.43 -14.98 -20.74
N ILE A 84 11.94 -14.00 -21.50
CA ILE A 84 10.51 -13.64 -21.45
C ILE A 84 9.66 -14.82 -21.88
N SER A 85 8.60 -15.06 -21.10
CA SER A 85 7.61 -16.10 -21.34
C SER A 85 6.91 -15.91 -22.68
N GLU A 86 6.83 -16.98 -23.47
CA GLU A 86 6.15 -16.99 -24.76
C GLU A 86 4.69 -16.51 -24.65
N THR A 87 4.01 -16.85 -23.56
CA THR A 87 2.59 -16.48 -23.35
C THR A 87 2.37 -15.01 -23.05
N CYS A 88 3.42 -14.29 -22.67
CA CYS A 88 3.35 -12.88 -22.25
C CYS A 88 4.06 -11.94 -23.23
N ARG A 89 4.62 -12.44 -24.34
CA ARG A 89 5.33 -11.62 -25.33
C ARG A 89 4.49 -10.46 -25.88
N ASP A 90 3.19 -10.65 -26.01
CA ASP A 90 2.29 -9.62 -26.52
C ASP A 90 1.79 -8.65 -25.46
N PHE A 91 2.15 -8.88 -24.19
CA PHE A 91 1.74 -8.00 -23.12
C PHE A 91 2.40 -6.64 -23.32
N ALA A 92 1.59 -5.59 -23.23
CA ALA A 92 2.04 -4.23 -23.47
C ALA A 92 1.45 -3.26 -22.44
N MET A 93 2.27 -2.32 -22.00
CA MET A 93 1.84 -1.18 -21.19
C MET A 93 2.04 0.12 -21.94
N TYR A 94 1.23 1.13 -21.57
CA TYR A 94 1.46 2.48 -22.04
C TYR A 94 2.63 3.08 -21.27
N HIS A 95 3.66 3.49 -21.99
CA HIS A 95 4.84 4.12 -21.42
C HIS A 95 4.97 5.54 -21.96
N TYR A 96 5.49 6.43 -21.12
CA TYR A 96 5.73 7.82 -21.50
C TYR A 96 7.18 8.15 -21.23
N ASP A 97 7.92 8.40 -22.30
CA ASP A 97 9.26 8.97 -22.21
C ASP A 97 9.15 10.50 -22.29
N PHE A 98 9.86 11.21 -21.41
CA PHE A 98 9.76 12.67 -21.33
C PHE A 98 10.18 13.37 -22.63
N GLU A 99 11.17 12.84 -23.33
CA GLU A 99 11.73 13.44 -24.55
C GLU A 99 11.08 12.90 -25.83
N LYS A 100 10.74 11.61 -25.85
CA LYS A 100 10.20 10.92 -27.03
C LYS A 100 8.67 10.87 -27.06
N GLY A 101 8.03 11.18 -25.95
CA GLY A 101 6.57 11.15 -25.81
C GLY A 101 6.03 9.75 -25.54
N PRO A 102 4.73 9.52 -25.82
CA PRO A 102 4.07 8.28 -25.48
C PRO A 102 4.38 7.14 -26.46
N MET A 103 4.50 5.93 -25.93
CA MET A 103 4.75 4.72 -26.70
C MET A 103 4.13 3.48 -26.06
N ASP A 104 4.06 2.43 -26.86
CA ASP A 104 3.72 1.09 -26.36
C ASP A 104 4.99 0.37 -25.95
N TYR A 105 5.02 -0.10 -24.71
CA TYR A 105 6.10 -0.90 -24.18
C TYR A 105 5.66 -2.37 -24.15
N GLN A 106 5.95 -3.10 -25.23
CA GLN A 106 5.56 -4.50 -25.44
C GLN A 106 6.71 -5.43 -25.05
N LEU A 107 6.45 -6.36 -24.12
CA LEU A 107 7.47 -7.25 -23.55
C LEU A 107 8.28 -8.01 -24.59
N GLY A 108 7.63 -8.60 -25.59
CA GLY A 108 8.31 -9.38 -26.62
C GLY A 108 9.20 -8.56 -27.57
N ASP A 109 8.98 -7.25 -27.68
CA ASP A 109 9.82 -6.35 -28.47
C ASP A 109 10.94 -5.75 -27.62
N THR A 110 10.60 -5.18 -26.46
CA THR A 110 11.57 -4.55 -25.56
C THR A 110 12.48 -5.56 -24.88
N GLY A 111 11.99 -6.75 -24.58
CA GLY A 111 12.79 -7.84 -24.02
C GLY A 111 13.39 -8.79 -25.06
N ARG A 112 13.39 -8.43 -26.35
CA ARG A 112 14.10 -9.20 -27.38
C ARG A 112 15.58 -9.30 -27.00
N ILE A 113 16.10 -10.52 -26.94
CA ILE A 113 17.51 -10.79 -26.60
C ILE A 113 18.41 -10.26 -27.72
N MET A 114 19.36 -9.41 -27.36
CA MET A 114 20.35 -8.81 -28.25
C MET A 114 21.71 -9.50 -28.13
N GLU A 115 22.07 -9.90 -26.90
CA GLU A 115 23.32 -10.59 -26.57
C GLU A 115 23.07 -11.57 -25.42
N THR A 116 23.79 -12.69 -25.38
CA THR A 116 23.82 -13.56 -24.20
C THR A 116 25.26 -13.70 -23.73
N ARG A 117 25.50 -13.33 -22.47
CA ARG A 117 26.79 -13.47 -21.80
C ARG A 117 26.73 -14.68 -20.87
N THR A 118 27.85 -15.37 -20.72
CA THR A 118 28.00 -16.38 -19.67
C THR A 118 28.64 -15.72 -18.46
N LEU A 119 27.93 -15.69 -17.33
CA LEU A 119 28.36 -15.06 -16.09
C LEU A 119 28.53 -16.10 -14.99
N GLU A 120 29.48 -15.85 -14.09
CA GLU A 120 29.60 -16.61 -12.85
C GLU A 120 28.62 -16.04 -11.81
N ALA A 121 27.61 -16.82 -11.47
CA ALA A 121 26.64 -16.52 -10.43
C ALA A 121 27.13 -16.98 -9.05
N THR A 122 26.64 -16.33 -8.00
CA THR A 122 26.85 -16.74 -6.61
C THR A 122 25.58 -16.55 -5.80
N SER A 123 25.45 -17.29 -4.69
CA SER A 123 24.39 -17.04 -3.73
C SER A 123 24.68 -15.79 -2.87
N LEU A 124 23.61 -15.14 -2.39
CA LEU A 124 23.74 -14.01 -1.47
C LEU A 124 24.45 -14.42 -0.18
N ASP A 125 24.17 -15.62 0.32
CA ASP A 125 24.85 -16.15 1.51
C ASP A 125 26.34 -16.39 1.27
N ALA A 126 26.73 -16.99 0.14
CA ALA A 126 28.14 -17.17 -0.19
C ALA A 126 28.85 -15.81 -0.34
N LEU A 127 28.16 -14.81 -0.92
CA LEU A 127 28.70 -13.46 -1.04
C LEU A 127 28.90 -12.79 0.32
N CYS A 128 27.92 -12.88 1.24
CA CYS A 128 27.90 -12.17 2.52
C CYS A 128 28.65 -12.90 3.66
N TYR A 129 28.88 -14.21 3.55
CA TYR A 129 29.45 -15.03 4.62
C TYR A 129 30.65 -15.89 4.19
N GLY A 130 31.03 -15.89 2.91
CA GLY A 130 32.06 -16.77 2.34
C GLY A 130 33.53 -16.38 2.59
N GLY A 131 33.81 -15.32 3.35
CA GLY A 131 35.17 -14.94 3.77
C GLY A 131 36.03 -14.19 2.75
N GLY A 132 35.53 -13.91 1.54
CA GLY A 132 36.18 -13.05 0.54
C GLY A 132 35.95 -11.54 0.78
N PRO A 133 36.38 -10.64 -0.14
CA PRO A 133 35.98 -9.23 -0.11
C PRO A 133 34.46 -9.15 -0.30
N CYS A 134 33.78 -8.94 0.81
CA CYS A 134 32.38 -9.26 0.99
C CYS A 134 31.67 -8.04 1.59
N PRO A 135 30.51 -7.65 1.04
CA PRO A 135 29.64 -6.68 1.67
C PRO A 135 29.01 -7.28 2.94
N PRO A 136 28.77 -6.49 3.99
CA PRO A 136 28.08 -6.99 5.18
C PRO A 136 26.69 -7.53 4.83
N PRO A 137 26.16 -8.49 5.61
CA PRO A 137 24.82 -9.01 5.41
C PRO A 137 23.74 -7.91 5.42
N PRO A 138 22.68 -8.03 4.61
CA PRO A 138 21.62 -7.02 4.55
C PRO A 138 20.73 -7.02 5.78
N ASP A 139 20.39 -5.81 6.26
CA ASP A 139 19.22 -5.57 7.11
C ASP A 139 17.96 -5.32 6.26
N TYR A 140 18.12 -4.70 5.08
CA TYR A 140 17.07 -4.47 4.10
C TYR A 140 17.51 -5.06 2.75
N LEU A 141 16.65 -5.84 2.11
CA LEU A 141 16.91 -6.42 0.79
C LEU A 141 15.88 -5.91 -0.22
N SER A 142 16.35 -5.23 -1.26
CA SER A 142 15.54 -4.88 -2.43
C SER A 142 15.91 -5.75 -3.62
N LEU A 143 14.93 -6.28 -4.35
CA LEU A 143 15.11 -7.09 -5.55
C LEU A 143 14.28 -6.54 -6.71
N ASP A 144 14.93 -6.25 -7.82
CA ASP A 144 14.33 -5.92 -9.12
C ASP A 144 15.18 -6.63 -10.18
N THR A 145 14.98 -7.94 -10.32
CA THR A 145 15.89 -8.82 -11.05
C THR A 145 15.19 -9.60 -12.15
N GLN A 146 14.05 -9.08 -12.61
CA GLN A 146 13.39 -9.48 -13.83
C GLN A 146 13.11 -11.00 -13.83
N GLY A 147 12.54 -11.47 -12.71
CA GLY A 147 12.01 -12.82 -12.53
C GLY A 147 12.87 -13.82 -11.76
N SER A 148 14.08 -13.42 -11.34
CA SER A 148 14.98 -14.26 -10.55
C SER A 148 14.86 -14.07 -9.03
N GLU A 149 13.88 -13.29 -8.56
CA GLU A 149 13.71 -12.88 -7.16
C GLU A 149 13.60 -14.10 -6.23
N PHE A 150 12.81 -15.10 -6.61
CA PHE A 150 12.64 -16.30 -5.80
C PHE A 150 13.94 -17.11 -5.68
N ASP A 151 14.68 -17.28 -6.76
CA ASP A 151 15.94 -18.03 -6.73
C ASP A 151 16.97 -17.32 -5.85
N ILE A 152 17.07 -15.99 -5.94
CA ILE A 152 17.91 -15.18 -5.05
C ILE A 152 17.51 -15.38 -3.59
N LEU A 153 16.21 -15.38 -3.27
CA LEU A 153 15.72 -15.64 -1.91
C LEU A 153 16.09 -17.05 -1.43
N THR A 154 16.11 -18.07 -2.29
CA THR A 154 16.58 -19.42 -1.93
C THR A 154 18.09 -19.50 -1.72
N GLY A 155 18.86 -18.60 -2.34
CA GLY A 155 20.30 -18.43 -2.10
C GLY A 155 20.64 -17.58 -0.87
N ALA A 156 19.64 -17.13 -0.11
CA ALA A 156 19.79 -16.18 0.99
C ALA A 156 19.30 -16.72 2.36
N GLU A 157 19.20 -18.04 2.54
CA GLU A 157 18.61 -18.66 3.74
C GLU A 157 19.22 -18.20 5.07
N LYS A 158 20.54 -18.01 5.12
CA LYS A 158 21.22 -17.50 6.30
C LYS A 158 20.92 -16.01 6.51
N ALA A 159 21.00 -15.19 5.46
CA ALA A 159 20.60 -13.78 5.56
C ALA A 159 19.12 -13.63 5.98
N LEU A 160 18.23 -14.45 5.41
CA LEU A 160 16.80 -14.52 5.73
C LEU A 160 16.50 -15.03 7.13
N SER A 161 17.43 -15.66 7.83
CA SER A 161 17.22 -16.09 9.23
C SER A 161 17.90 -15.17 10.23
N GLU A 162 19.05 -14.59 9.87
CA GLU A 162 19.92 -13.90 10.83
C GLU A 162 19.85 -12.36 10.74
N SER A 163 19.80 -11.79 9.53
CA SER A 163 20.05 -10.36 9.30
C SER A 163 18.88 -9.59 8.69
N ILE A 164 18.19 -10.14 7.69
CA ILE A 164 17.18 -9.41 6.92
C ILE A 164 15.96 -9.09 7.80
N LEU A 165 15.61 -7.81 7.86
CA LEU A 165 14.49 -7.24 8.60
C LEU A 165 13.36 -6.79 7.67
N ALA A 166 13.67 -6.48 6.42
CA ALA A 166 12.72 -6.06 5.43
C ALA A 166 13.13 -6.52 4.03
N ILE A 167 12.13 -6.85 3.22
CA ILE A 167 12.30 -7.22 1.82
C ILE A 167 11.32 -6.40 1.00
N ALA A 168 11.82 -5.67 0.02
CA ALA A 168 11.01 -5.05 -1.02
C ALA A 168 11.37 -5.69 -2.36
N LEU A 169 10.39 -6.19 -3.10
CA LEU A 169 10.68 -6.88 -4.33
C LEU A 169 9.55 -6.78 -5.34
N GLU A 170 9.95 -6.80 -6.61
CA GLU A 170 9.03 -7.01 -7.72
C GLU A 170 8.38 -8.41 -7.57
N VAL A 171 7.07 -8.45 -7.77
CA VAL A 171 6.28 -9.68 -7.75
C VAL A 171 5.25 -9.67 -8.87
N GLU A 172 5.10 -10.81 -9.50
CA GLU A 172 4.24 -10.97 -10.66
C GLU A 172 3.01 -11.82 -10.32
N PHE A 173 1.91 -11.50 -11.01
CA PHE A 173 0.66 -12.23 -10.93
C PHE A 173 0.47 -13.18 -12.12
N GLN A 174 1.41 -13.17 -13.07
CA GLN A 174 1.53 -14.05 -14.23
C GLN A 174 3.04 -14.25 -14.48
N PRO A 175 3.47 -15.43 -14.97
CA PRO A 175 4.88 -15.69 -15.24
C PRO A 175 5.34 -14.90 -16.48
N LEU A 176 5.86 -13.69 -16.28
CA LEU A 176 6.36 -12.83 -17.35
C LEU A 176 7.66 -13.38 -17.95
N TYR A 177 8.43 -14.10 -17.13
CA TYR A 177 9.62 -14.84 -17.51
C TYR A 177 9.38 -16.34 -17.44
N GLN A 178 10.14 -17.10 -18.24
CA GLN A 178 10.05 -18.57 -18.28
C GLN A 178 10.44 -19.19 -16.93
N ASP A 179 9.64 -20.15 -16.47
CA ASP A 179 9.79 -20.87 -15.20
C ASP A 179 9.82 -19.99 -13.93
N GLN A 180 9.47 -18.71 -14.06
CA GLN A 180 9.41 -17.74 -12.97
C GLN A 180 8.42 -18.14 -11.88
N LYS A 181 8.80 -17.89 -10.62
CA LYS A 181 7.91 -17.99 -9.47
C LYS A 181 7.16 -16.67 -9.27
N CYS A 182 5.85 -16.77 -9.04
CA CYS A 182 4.99 -15.60 -8.91
C CYS A 182 4.75 -15.22 -7.44
N PHE A 183 3.99 -14.16 -7.20
CA PHE A 183 3.65 -13.65 -5.87
C PHE A 183 3.21 -14.75 -4.89
N GLY A 184 2.39 -15.70 -5.32
CA GLY A 184 1.90 -16.78 -4.45
C GLY A 184 3.02 -17.67 -3.90
N ASP A 185 4.05 -17.95 -4.70
CA ASP A 185 5.21 -18.75 -4.29
C ASP A 185 6.09 -17.95 -3.31
N ILE A 186 6.40 -16.70 -3.67
CA ILE A 186 7.21 -15.78 -2.86
C ILE A 186 6.54 -15.49 -1.51
N PHE A 187 5.25 -15.16 -1.53
CA PHE A 187 4.45 -14.91 -0.34
C PHE A 187 4.54 -16.08 0.63
N ASN A 188 4.20 -17.29 0.17
CA ASN A 188 4.23 -18.48 1.03
C ASN A 188 5.64 -18.75 1.57
N TYR A 189 6.66 -18.60 0.72
CA TYR A 189 8.06 -18.80 1.09
C TYR A 189 8.54 -17.85 2.19
N LEU A 190 8.19 -16.57 2.11
CA LEU A 190 8.58 -15.55 3.09
C LEU A 190 7.78 -15.66 4.40
N ILE A 191 6.47 -15.94 4.33
CA ILE A 191 5.63 -16.14 5.52
C ILE A 191 6.17 -17.32 6.36
N GLN A 192 6.56 -18.43 5.73
CA GLN A 192 7.16 -19.58 6.41
C GLN A 192 8.49 -19.24 7.11
N ARG A 193 9.16 -18.16 6.72
CA ARG A 193 10.42 -17.67 7.30
C ARG A 193 10.23 -16.54 8.30
N GLY A 194 9.01 -16.30 8.77
CA GLY A 194 8.75 -15.31 9.84
C GLY A 194 8.68 -13.86 9.35
N PHE A 195 8.46 -13.64 8.06
CA PHE A 195 8.08 -12.34 7.53
C PHE A 195 6.56 -12.18 7.54
N ARG A 196 6.11 -10.93 7.52
CA ARG A 196 4.71 -10.54 7.29
C ARG A 196 4.66 -9.74 6.00
N PHE A 197 3.72 -10.09 5.13
CA PHE A 197 3.34 -9.21 4.03
C PHE A 197 2.71 -7.94 4.62
N ILE A 198 3.13 -6.79 4.13
CA ILE A 198 2.70 -5.48 4.63
C ILE A 198 1.80 -4.79 3.63
N ASP A 199 2.29 -4.58 2.42
CA ASP A 199 1.55 -3.86 1.40
C ASP A 199 2.09 -4.16 -0.01
N PHE A 200 1.28 -3.83 -1.01
CA PHE A 200 1.77 -3.55 -2.35
C PHE A 200 2.06 -2.05 -2.45
N THR A 201 3.33 -1.67 -2.51
CA THR A 201 3.71 -0.26 -2.61
C THR A 201 3.42 0.30 -4.01
N SER A 202 3.36 -0.57 -5.02
CA SER A 202 2.84 -0.23 -6.34
C SER A 202 2.19 -1.45 -7.01
N LEU A 203 1.24 -1.20 -7.92
CA LEU A 203 0.58 -2.22 -8.72
C LEU A 203 0.50 -1.75 -10.17
N GLN A 204 1.01 -2.56 -11.09
CA GLN A 204 1.12 -2.25 -12.51
C GLN A 204 0.24 -3.14 -13.36
N ARG A 205 -0.24 -2.60 -14.48
CA ARG A 205 -1.21 -3.28 -15.33
C ARG A 205 -0.79 -3.29 -16.80
N MET A 206 -0.83 -4.46 -17.42
CA MET A 206 -0.53 -4.64 -18.84
C MET A 206 -1.78 -5.10 -19.61
N SER A 207 -1.89 -4.66 -20.86
CA SER A 207 -2.83 -5.22 -21.82
C SER A 207 -2.24 -6.52 -22.37
N PRO A 208 -3.01 -7.60 -22.54
CA PRO A 208 -2.48 -8.87 -23.05
C PRO A 208 -2.06 -8.82 -24.53
N SER A 209 -2.47 -7.79 -25.25
CA SER A 209 -2.06 -7.52 -26.64
C SER A 209 -2.17 -6.03 -26.97
N ARG A 210 -1.59 -5.64 -28.11
CA ARG A 210 -1.76 -4.30 -28.72
C ARG A 210 -3.02 -4.18 -29.58
N GLU A 211 -3.88 -5.19 -29.54
CA GLU A 211 -5.17 -5.22 -30.21
C GLU A 211 -6.20 -4.34 -29.47
N ALA A 212 -7.32 -4.05 -30.14
CA ALA A 212 -8.38 -3.10 -29.78
C ALA A 212 -8.14 -1.67 -30.29
N ILE A 213 -8.81 -1.30 -31.38
CA ILE A 213 -9.04 0.07 -31.93
C ILE A 213 -7.90 1.11 -31.81
N GLY A 214 -6.66 0.70 -31.57
CA GLY A 214 -5.55 1.55 -31.14
C GLY A 214 -5.68 2.15 -29.73
N LEU A 215 -6.59 1.66 -28.86
CA LEU A 215 -6.87 2.23 -27.53
C LEU A 215 -6.97 1.13 -26.45
N ARG A 216 -6.61 1.47 -25.20
CA ARG A 216 -6.64 0.55 -24.06
C ARG A 216 -7.69 0.95 -23.02
N THR A 217 -8.23 -0.04 -22.32
CA THR A 217 -9.18 0.15 -21.21
C THR A 217 -8.59 -0.38 -19.90
N GLN A 218 -9.40 -0.94 -19.02
CA GLN A 218 -8.94 -1.50 -17.76
C GLN A 218 -8.08 -2.76 -18.04
N ASN A 219 -6.76 -2.58 -17.99
CA ASN A 219 -5.75 -3.61 -18.21
C ASN A 219 -5.72 -4.67 -17.09
N MET A 220 -5.03 -5.78 -17.34
CA MET A 220 -4.82 -6.86 -16.37
C MET A 220 -3.82 -6.43 -15.31
N LEU A 221 -4.06 -6.77 -14.04
CA LEU A 221 -3.03 -6.63 -13.02
C LEU A 221 -1.93 -7.64 -13.30
N THR A 222 -0.69 -7.16 -13.47
CA THR A 222 0.38 -7.98 -14.03
C THR A 222 1.55 -8.18 -13.08
N TYR A 223 2.03 -7.09 -12.48
CA TYR A 223 3.12 -7.13 -11.52
C TYR A 223 2.96 -5.97 -10.53
N GLY A 224 3.79 -5.94 -9.51
CA GLY A 224 3.82 -4.86 -8.54
C GLY A 224 4.99 -4.99 -7.60
N GLU A 225 5.11 -4.03 -6.70
CA GLU A 225 6.15 -4.00 -5.68
C GLU A 225 5.54 -4.44 -4.36
N ALA A 226 6.10 -5.47 -3.72
CA ALA A 226 5.63 -5.97 -2.45
C ALA A 226 6.62 -5.65 -1.32
N LEU A 227 6.08 -5.21 -0.18
CA LEU A 227 6.86 -4.99 1.04
C LEU A 227 6.57 -6.08 2.07
N PHE A 228 7.62 -6.70 2.57
CA PHE A 228 7.60 -7.65 3.68
C PHE A 228 8.46 -7.13 4.82
N LEU A 229 7.96 -7.25 6.05
CA LEU A 229 8.70 -6.92 7.26
C LEU A 229 8.82 -8.15 8.17
N ARG A 230 9.97 -8.29 8.80
CA ARG A 230 10.23 -9.30 9.83
C ARG A 230 9.24 -9.11 10.97
N ALA A 231 8.53 -10.19 11.33
CA ALA A 231 7.68 -10.17 12.51
C ALA A 231 8.52 -9.81 13.75
N PRO A 232 8.20 -8.75 14.51
CA PRO A 232 9.00 -8.38 15.68
C PRO A 232 9.14 -9.58 16.62
N GLU A 233 8.07 -10.34 16.83
CA GLU A 233 8.02 -11.48 17.76
C GLU A 233 8.91 -12.66 17.32
N SER A 234 9.29 -12.74 16.04
CA SER A 234 10.29 -13.72 15.57
C SER A 234 11.73 -13.31 15.87
N LEU A 235 11.96 -12.04 16.22
CA LEU A 235 13.27 -11.59 16.70
C LEU A 235 13.39 -11.95 18.20
N PRO A 236 14.52 -12.58 18.61
CA PRO A 236 14.81 -12.88 20.01
C PRO A 236 14.50 -11.72 20.94
N ASN A 237 14.07 -12.04 22.16
CA ASN A 237 13.81 -11.01 23.15
C ASN A 237 15.13 -10.30 23.49
N PRO A 238 15.14 -8.96 23.63
CA PRO A 238 16.37 -8.22 23.92
C PRO A 238 17.06 -8.66 25.23
N GLU A 239 16.32 -9.21 26.18
CA GLU A 239 16.84 -9.79 27.45
C GLU A 239 17.79 -10.98 27.23
N GLU A 240 17.69 -11.64 26.08
CA GLU A 240 18.53 -12.78 25.68
C GLU A 240 19.76 -12.33 24.89
N ARG A 241 20.00 -11.01 24.76
CA ARG A 241 21.03 -10.43 23.88
C ARG A 241 21.99 -9.47 24.56
N THR A 242 23.14 -9.28 23.90
CA THR A 242 24.12 -8.26 24.24
C THR A 242 23.54 -6.86 23.94
N PRO A 243 23.99 -5.80 24.65
CA PRO A 243 23.61 -4.39 24.40
C PRO A 243 23.86 -3.84 22.97
N THR A 244 24.37 -4.69 22.07
CA THR A 244 24.81 -4.37 20.72
C THR A 244 23.84 -4.83 19.62
N ASP A 245 22.75 -5.55 19.94
CA ASP A 245 21.73 -5.88 18.93
C ASP A 245 20.89 -4.66 18.56
N THR A 246 21.01 -4.24 17.31
CA THR A 246 20.35 -3.06 16.76
C THR A 246 19.12 -3.40 15.91
N ARG A 247 18.77 -4.68 15.72
CA ARG A 247 17.75 -5.09 14.76
C ARG A 247 16.36 -4.53 15.01
N LEU A 248 15.89 -4.46 16.26
CA LEU A 248 14.59 -3.84 16.56
C LEU A 248 14.57 -2.33 16.31
N TRP A 249 15.70 -1.65 16.53
CA TRP A 249 15.84 -0.22 16.23
C TRP A 249 15.77 0.03 14.73
N LYS A 250 16.52 -0.75 13.95
CA LYS A 250 16.51 -0.71 12.49
C LYS A 250 15.12 -1.03 11.94
N LEU A 251 14.50 -2.10 12.43
CA LEU A 251 13.15 -2.50 12.02
C LEU A 251 12.12 -1.41 12.32
N ALA A 252 12.22 -0.71 13.47
CA ALA A 252 11.34 0.40 13.79
C ALA A 252 11.47 1.56 12.77
N LEU A 253 12.69 1.95 12.42
CA LEU A 253 12.91 3.00 11.41
C LEU A 253 12.41 2.55 10.02
N ILE A 254 12.75 1.33 9.61
CA ILE A 254 12.33 0.78 8.32
C ILE A 254 10.80 0.71 8.24
N ALA A 255 10.13 0.28 9.31
CA ALA A 255 8.67 0.24 9.39
C ALA A 255 8.05 1.64 9.22
N LEU A 256 8.61 2.68 9.86
CA LEU A 256 8.16 4.06 9.66
C LEU A 256 8.33 4.53 8.21
N CYS A 257 9.44 4.18 7.57
CA CYS A 257 9.69 4.48 6.15
C CYS A 257 8.67 3.77 5.24
N GLY A 258 8.21 2.57 5.62
CA GLY A 258 7.12 1.85 4.96
C GLY A 258 5.71 2.30 5.38
N GLY A 259 5.57 3.41 6.11
CA GLY A 259 4.28 3.93 6.59
C GLY A 259 3.61 3.11 7.70
N GLN A 260 4.32 2.16 8.31
CA GLN A 260 3.80 1.22 9.32
C GLN A 260 4.02 1.73 10.75
N PHE A 261 3.24 2.73 11.15
CA PHE A 261 3.41 3.40 12.45
C PHE A 261 3.23 2.45 13.65
N GLU A 262 2.16 1.68 13.69
CA GLU A 262 1.86 0.76 14.78
C GLU A 262 2.89 -0.38 14.89
N TYR A 263 3.46 -0.79 13.75
CA TYR A 263 4.52 -1.79 13.67
C TYR A 263 5.80 -1.25 14.32
N ALA A 264 6.16 0.01 14.03
CA ALA A 264 7.26 0.69 14.68
C ALA A 264 7.01 0.84 16.18
N LEU A 265 5.80 1.28 16.60
CA LEU A 265 5.45 1.36 18.03
C LEU A 265 5.50 0.00 18.74
N THR A 266 5.25 -1.10 18.04
CA THR A 266 5.41 -2.46 18.58
C THR A 266 6.88 -2.77 18.86
N CYS A 267 7.78 -2.41 17.93
CA CYS A 267 9.22 -2.54 18.13
C CYS A 267 9.71 -1.67 19.31
N LEU A 268 9.27 -0.41 19.36
CA LEU A 268 9.66 0.53 20.43
C LEU A 268 9.17 0.08 21.81
N ARG A 269 7.94 -0.44 21.92
CA ARG A 269 7.43 -1.00 23.19
C ARG A 269 8.26 -2.19 23.68
N ARG A 270 8.72 -3.06 22.77
CA ARG A 270 9.62 -4.17 23.14
C ARG A 270 10.99 -3.67 23.60
N LEU A 271 11.54 -2.65 22.94
CA LEU A 271 12.78 -1.99 23.35
C LEU A 271 12.65 -1.31 24.73
N ALA A 272 11.51 -0.68 25.01
CA ALA A 272 11.24 -0.05 26.30
C ALA A 272 11.11 -1.10 27.42
N GLY A 273 10.39 -2.19 27.16
CA GLY A 273 10.13 -3.25 28.14
C GLY A 273 11.39 -3.92 28.72
N CYS A 274 12.50 -3.89 28.00
CA CYS A 274 13.79 -4.44 28.42
C CYS A 274 14.84 -3.36 28.80
N GLY A 275 14.44 -2.09 28.88
CA GLY A 275 15.36 -0.99 29.17
C GLY A 275 16.44 -0.75 28.09
N ALA A 276 16.16 -1.05 26.81
CA ALA A 276 17.17 -0.92 25.76
C ALA A 276 17.59 0.55 25.51
N PHE A 277 16.75 1.52 25.85
CA PHE A 277 17.04 2.95 25.70
C PHE A 277 18.16 3.39 26.67
N GLU A 278 18.18 2.84 27.88
CA GLU A 278 19.18 3.12 28.92
C GLU A 278 20.50 2.41 28.60
N HIS A 279 20.43 1.18 28.11
CA HIS A 279 21.61 0.33 27.86
C HIS A 279 22.21 0.50 26.46
N ALA A 280 21.66 1.35 25.60
CA ALA A 280 22.17 1.58 24.26
C ALA A 280 23.65 1.97 24.26
N GLY A 281 24.46 1.28 23.46
CA GLY A 281 25.89 1.57 23.28
C GLY A 281 26.16 2.92 22.61
N PRO A 282 27.39 3.46 22.73
CA PRO A 282 27.73 4.79 22.21
C PRO A 282 27.55 4.91 20.69
N GLU A 283 27.90 3.87 19.93
CA GLU A 283 27.83 3.88 18.46
C GLU A 283 26.39 3.80 17.93
N LEU A 284 25.43 3.36 18.75
CA LEU A 284 24.00 3.45 18.45
C LEU A 284 23.48 4.86 18.79
N ARG A 285 23.91 5.43 19.92
CA ARG A 285 23.51 6.77 20.36
C ARG A 285 23.93 7.88 19.41
N GLU A 286 25.00 7.66 18.65
CA GLU A 286 25.46 8.58 17.60
C GLU A 286 24.62 8.54 16.31
N ARG A 287 23.79 7.50 16.11
CA ARG A 287 22.91 7.41 14.94
C ARG A 287 21.76 8.39 15.06
N ALA A 288 21.40 9.05 13.96
CA ALA A 288 20.31 10.02 13.93
C ALA A 288 18.96 9.38 14.25
N TYR A 289 18.76 8.11 13.88
CA TYR A 289 17.52 7.39 14.20
C TYR A 289 17.37 7.07 15.69
N PHE A 290 18.44 7.01 16.49
CA PHE A 290 18.33 6.68 17.91
C PHE A 290 17.56 7.74 18.73
N PRO A 291 17.98 9.02 18.78
CA PRO A 291 17.24 10.04 19.53
C PRO A 291 15.84 10.23 18.96
N PHE A 292 15.67 10.14 17.63
CA PHE A 292 14.36 10.19 16.98
C PHE A 292 13.40 9.12 17.51
N LEU A 293 13.82 7.85 17.53
CA LEU A 293 13.00 6.72 17.98
C LEU A 293 12.75 6.74 19.49
N ARG A 294 13.74 7.18 20.29
CA ARG A 294 13.57 7.40 21.73
C ARG A 294 12.49 8.43 22.01
N ASP A 295 12.59 9.58 21.36
CA ASP A 295 11.64 10.68 21.58
C ASP A 295 10.24 10.27 21.09
N LEU A 296 10.15 9.55 19.96
CA LEU A 296 8.89 9.00 19.49
C LEU A 296 8.28 8.00 20.48
N ALA A 297 9.09 7.12 21.09
CA ALA A 297 8.61 6.18 22.09
C ALA A 297 8.03 6.90 23.32
N ALA A 298 8.75 7.91 23.83
CA ALA A 298 8.30 8.71 24.97
C ALA A 298 7.01 9.49 24.65
N LEU A 299 6.94 10.11 23.47
CA LEU A 299 5.74 10.82 23.01
C LEU A 299 4.56 9.87 22.85
N ALA A 300 4.77 8.66 22.34
CA ALA A 300 3.69 7.67 22.17
C ALA A 300 3.11 7.19 23.51
N GLU A 301 3.88 7.20 24.60
CA GLU A 301 3.41 6.85 25.94
C GLU A 301 2.53 7.94 26.56
N THR A 302 2.90 9.21 26.37
CA THR A 302 2.20 10.36 26.93
C THR A 302 1.06 10.86 26.05
N HIS A 303 1.07 10.53 24.75
CA HIS A 303 0.02 10.95 23.82
C HIS A 303 -1.35 10.47 24.32
N PRO A 304 -2.35 11.37 24.42
CA PRO A 304 -3.71 10.98 24.74
C PRO A 304 -4.21 9.86 23.82
N LYS A 305 -4.52 8.69 24.40
CA LYS A 305 -4.98 7.53 23.65
C LYS A 305 -6.41 7.78 23.15
N ARG A 306 -6.55 8.06 21.87
CA ARG A 306 -7.86 8.12 21.18
C ARG A 306 -7.99 6.87 20.33
N LEU A 307 -8.62 5.84 20.89
CA LEU A 307 -8.90 4.60 20.18
C LEU A 307 -10.38 4.60 19.77
N PRO A 308 -10.72 4.20 18.54
CA PRO A 308 -12.09 3.84 18.21
C PRO A 308 -12.58 2.77 19.21
N PRO A 309 -13.84 2.83 19.66
CA PRO A 309 -14.35 1.82 20.57
C PRO A 309 -14.27 0.45 19.91
N LEU A 310 -13.90 -0.57 20.69
CA LEU A 310 -13.95 -1.94 20.23
C LEU A 310 -15.39 -2.30 19.86
N PHE A 311 -15.54 -3.23 18.91
CA PHE A 311 -16.86 -3.70 18.51
C PHE A 311 -17.70 -4.17 19.71
N THR A 312 -17.07 -4.81 20.70
CA THR A 312 -17.68 -5.31 21.94
C THR A 312 -18.01 -4.22 22.96
N GLU A 313 -17.42 -3.03 22.85
CA GLU A 313 -17.78 -1.87 23.69
C GLU A 313 -19.02 -1.17 23.14
N VAL A 314 -19.31 -1.34 21.84
CA VAL A 314 -20.49 -0.77 21.17
C VAL A 314 -21.66 -1.75 21.13
N TYR A 315 -21.38 -3.05 20.95
CA TYR A 315 -22.39 -4.10 20.82
C TYR A 315 -22.23 -5.17 21.89
N SER A 316 -23.30 -5.42 22.66
CA SER A 316 -23.42 -6.68 23.38
C SER A 316 -23.51 -7.86 22.40
N HIS A 317 -23.20 -9.07 22.88
CA HIS A 317 -23.38 -10.27 22.05
C HIS A 317 -24.83 -10.36 21.53
N ALA A 318 -25.83 -10.11 22.38
CA ALA A 318 -27.23 -10.17 21.99
C ALA A 318 -27.56 -9.17 20.88
N GLU A 319 -27.11 -7.92 21.00
CA GLU A 319 -27.31 -6.89 19.96
C GLU A 319 -26.59 -7.22 18.66
N SER A 320 -25.36 -7.75 18.75
CA SER A 320 -24.60 -8.18 17.58
C SER A 320 -25.29 -9.31 16.83
N THR A 321 -25.77 -10.34 17.55
CA THR A 321 -26.52 -11.48 16.97
C THR A 321 -27.86 -11.04 16.41
N ALA A 322 -28.57 -10.14 17.10
CA ALA A 322 -29.86 -9.63 16.66
C ALA A 322 -29.80 -8.84 15.32
N ARG A 323 -28.61 -8.43 14.84
CA ARG A 323 -28.46 -7.84 13.49
C ARG A 323 -28.75 -8.83 12.37
N PHE A 324 -28.71 -10.13 12.65
CA PHE A 324 -28.96 -11.19 11.68
C PHE A 324 -30.37 -11.77 11.77
N ASP A 325 -31.21 -11.28 12.70
CA ASP A 325 -32.62 -11.67 12.77
C ASP A 325 -33.40 -11.01 11.60
N PRO A 326 -33.93 -11.78 10.63
CA PRO A 326 -34.66 -11.24 9.49
C PRO A 326 -35.96 -10.52 9.89
N ASN A 327 -36.48 -10.78 11.10
CA ASN A 327 -37.70 -10.17 11.63
C ASN A 327 -37.44 -8.90 12.45
N ARG A 328 -36.16 -8.57 12.73
CA ARG A 328 -35.83 -7.31 13.39
C ARG A 328 -36.07 -6.18 12.39
N ALA A 329 -37.24 -5.55 12.49
CA ALA A 329 -37.45 -4.25 11.91
C ALA A 329 -36.33 -3.34 12.43
N THR A 330 -35.58 -2.79 11.48
CA THR A 330 -34.48 -1.84 11.61
C THR A 330 -34.89 -0.54 12.30
N SER A 331 -35.48 -0.58 13.49
CA SER A 331 -36.03 0.61 14.16
C SER A 331 -34.95 1.64 14.47
N SER A 332 -33.75 1.23 14.89
CA SER A 332 -32.62 2.14 15.15
C SER A 332 -31.92 2.64 13.89
N GLU A 333 -31.67 1.77 12.90
CA GLU A 333 -31.07 2.12 11.60
C GLU A 333 -32.02 2.95 10.74
N ARG A 334 -33.32 2.61 10.70
CA ARG A 334 -34.38 3.45 10.10
C ARG A 334 -34.45 4.79 10.79
N ALA A 335 -34.39 4.84 12.12
CA ALA A 335 -34.39 6.12 12.84
C ALA A 335 -33.13 6.95 12.56
N ALA A 336 -31.96 6.32 12.34
CA ALA A 336 -30.73 7.02 11.98
C ALA A 336 -30.77 7.55 10.54
N ILE A 337 -31.20 6.73 9.58
CA ILE A 337 -31.44 7.15 8.20
C ILE A 337 -32.50 8.26 8.16
N PHE A 338 -33.55 8.13 8.96
CA PHE A 338 -34.60 9.15 9.10
C PHE A 338 -34.04 10.48 9.62
N ARG A 339 -33.27 10.47 10.73
CA ARG A 339 -32.61 11.68 11.25
C ARG A 339 -31.70 12.34 10.21
N LEU A 340 -30.99 11.53 9.41
CA LEU A 340 -30.14 12.02 8.34
C LEU A 340 -30.96 12.69 7.22
N VAL A 341 -32.04 12.06 6.78
CA VAL A 341 -32.95 12.61 5.76
C VAL A 341 -33.57 13.93 6.25
N GLU A 342 -34.02 13.99 7.50
CA GLU A 342 -34.57 15.21 8.12
C GLU A 342 -33.55 16.35 8.21
N LYS A 343 -32.30 16.04 8.60
CA LYS A 343 -31.23 17.04 8.64
C LYS A 343 -30.95 17.59 7.23
N LEU A 344 -30.87 16.72 6.23
CA LEU A 344 -30.62 17.12 4.85
C LEU A 344 -31.78 17.90 4.24
N ARG A 345 -33.04 17.58 4.56
CA ARG A 345 -34.22 18.38 4.17
C ARG A 345 -34.07 19.84 4.60
N ARG A 346 -33.60 20.07 5.83
CA ARG A 346 -33.35 21.43 6.37
C ARG A 346 -32.20 22.14 5.65
N GLU A 347 -31.14 21.42 5.29
CA GLU A 347 -29.98 21.99 4.58
C GLU A 347 -30.27 22.32 3.10
N VAL A 348 -31.17 21.58 2.44
CA VAL A 348 -31.56 21.81 1.02
C VAL A 348 -32.45 23.06 0.84
N GLY A 349 -33.11 23.52 1.90
CA GLY A 349 -33.89 24.78 1.98
C GLY A 349 -35.32 24.71 1.41
N GLU A 350 -36.20 25.62 1.86
CA GLU A 350 -37.56 25.79 1.33
C GLU A 350 -37.55 26.70 0.09
N GLY A 351 -37.94 26.16 -1.07
CA GLY A 351 -38.24 26.98 -2.26
C GLY A 351 -37.82 26.37 -3.60
N GLY A 352 -38.83 26.06 -4.43
CA GLY A 352 -38.72 25.92 -5.89
C GLY A 352 -38.34 24.54 -6.42
N GLY A 353 -39.29 23.60 -6.49
CA GLY A 353 -39.22 22.41 -7.35
C GLY A 353 -38.12 21.36 -7.08
N ARG A 354 -37.33 21.52 -6.02
CA ARG A 354 -36.20 20.63 -5.65
C ARG A 354 -36.71 19.35 -5.00
N ARG A 355 -36.14 18.19 -5.35
CA ARG A 355 -36.39 16.88 -4.68
C ARG A 355 -35.12 16.33 -4.06
N LEU A 356 -35.26 15.64 -2.92
CA LEU A 356 -34.21 14.83 -2.32
C LEU A 356 -34.36 13.39 -2.81
N CYS A 357 -33.39 12.90 -3.57
CA CYS A 357 -33.41 11.59 -4.20
C CYS A 357 -32.49 10.63 -3.45
N LEU A 358 -33.06 9.61 -2.82
CA LEU A 358 -32.30 8.57 -2.14
C LEU A 358 -32.03 7.44 -3.13
N LEU A 359 -30.77 7.07 -3.30
CA LEU A 359 -30.36 5.91 -4.07
C LEU A 359 -29.82 4.83 -3.13
N PRO A 360 -30.71 4.01 -2.54
CA PRO A 360 -30.32 2.87 -1.71
C PRO A 360 -29.60 1.78 -2.49
N PHE A 361 -28.78 1.00 -1.78
CA PHE A 361 -28.19 -0.23 -2.29
C PHE A 361 -28.56 -1.42 -1.38
N GLY A 362 -28.95 -2.54 -1.98
CA GLY A 362 -29.26 -3.77 -1.24
C GLY A 362 -30.57 -3.69 -0.43
N HIS A 363 -30.57 -4.23 0.79
CA HIS A 363 -31.80 -4.39 1.58
C HIS A 363 -32.42 -3.06 2.07
N TYR A 364 -31.66 -1.96 2.06
CA TYR A 364 -32.14 -0.62 2.45
C TYR A 364 -33.22 -0.08 1.49
N ALA A 365 -33.20 -0.49 0.21
CA ALA A 365 -34.20 -0.05 -0.77
C ALA A 365 -35.63 -0.49 -0.40
N ARG A 366 -35.75 -1.68 0.18
CA ARG A 366 -37.04 -2.21 0.67
C ARG A 366 -37.54 -1.48 1.91
N GLN A 367 -36.64 -0.94 2.74
CA GLN A 367 -37.00 -0.31 4.01
C GLN A 367 -37.39 1.17 3.86
N LEU A 368 -36.84 1.86 2.85
CA LEU A 368 -37.19 3.25 2.54
C LEU A 368 -38.58 3.43 1.92
N LYS A 369 -39.17 2.35 1.36
CA LYS A 369 -40.54 2.38 0.83
C LYS A 369 -41.59 2.64 1.91
N ALA A 370 -41.37 2.15 3.14
CA ALA A 370 -42.23 2.43 4.28
C ALA A 370 -42.14 3.91 4.73
N LEU A 371 -41.00 4.56 4.46
CA LEU A 371 -40.74 5.96 4.83
C LEU A 371 -41.65 6.94 4.07
N ASN A 372 -42.01 6.64 2.82
CA ASN A 372 -42.90 7.47 2.00
C ASN A 372 -44.37 7.37 2.42
N ALA A 373 -44.79 6.28 3.06
CA ALA A 373 -46.18 6.06 3.45
C ALA A 373 -46.58 6.84 4.71
N ASP A 374 -45.64 7.08 5.64
CA ASP A 374 -45.95 7.63 6.96
C ASP A 374 -45.95 9.17 7.03
N HIS A 375 -45.35 9.90 6.07
CA HIS A 375 -45.18 11.36 6.16
C HIS A 375 -45.29 12.12 4.82
N ALA A 376 -46.21 11.71 3.94
CA ALA A 376 -46.47 12.40 2.68
C ALA A 376 -46.96 13.87 2.84
N GLU A 377 -47.37 14.30 4.04
CA GLU A 377 -48.08 15.56 4.24
C GLU A 377 -47.31 16.67 5.01
N GLU A 378 -46.12 16.42 5.58
CA GLU A 378 -45.45 17.40 6.48
C GLU A 378 -44.21 18.13 5.88
N SER A 379 -43.75 17.79 4.67
CA SER A 379 -42.51 18.35 4.07
C SER A 379 -42.76 19.06 2.74
N THR A 380 -42.16 20.25 2.55
CA THR A 380 -42.19 21.01 1.28
C THR A 380 -41.22 20.48 0.22
N VAL A 381 -40.29 19.58 0.58
CA VAL A 381 -39.31 18.94 -0.32
C VAL A 381 -39.69 17.46 -0.54
N PRO A 382 -39.99 17.00 -1.77
CA PRO A 382 -40.34 15.61 -2.06
C PRO A 382 -39.13 14.68 -1.91
N VAL A 383 -39.33 13.48 -1.37
CA VAL A 383 -38.32 12.41 -1.32
C VAL A 383 -38.63 11.32 -2.35
N ALA A 384 -37.69 11.06 -3.26
CA ALA A 384 -37.82 10.02 -4.28
C ALA A 384 -36.78 8.92 -4.07
N CYS A 385 -37.20 7.65 -4.08
CA CYS A 385 -36.29 6.51 -3.89
C CYS A 385 -36.02 5.80 -5.21
N PHE A 386 -34.75 5.56 -5.50
CA PHE A 386 -34.27 4.93 -6.74
C PHE A 386 -33.49 3.67 -6.45
N ASP A 387 -33.79 2.58 -7.14
CA ASP A 387 -33.09 1.31 -6.99
C ASP A 387 -32.27 0.99 -8.23
N ASN A 388 -31.00 0.58 -8.05
CA ASN A 388 -30.14 0.18 -9.16
C ASN A 388 -30.52 -1.17 -9.78
N GLN A 389 -31.43 -1.92 -9.14
CA GLN A 389 -32.11 -3.11 -9.66
C GLN A 389 -33.56 -2.81 -10.08
N TYR A 390 -33.86 -1.57 -10.49
CA TYR A 390 -35.19 -1.11 -10.92
C TYR A 390 -35.99 -2.15 -11.74
N ALA A 391 -35.36 -2.77 -12.74
CA ALA A 391 -36.00 -3.77 -13.60
C ALA A 391 -36.57 -4.97 -12.81
N ARG A 392 -35.79 -5.53 -11.88
CA ARG A 392 -36.21 -6.66 -11.03
C ARG A 392 -37.33 -6.27 -10.06
N HIS A 393 -37.29 -5.05 -9.55
CA HIS A 393 -38.31 -4.56 -8.62
C HIS A 393 -39.62 -4.22 -9.31
N ARG A 394 -39.57 -3.68 -10.53
CA ARG A 394 -40.75 -3.45 -11.37
C ARG A 394 -41.46 -4.76 -11.75
N GLU A 395 -40.70 -5.80 -12.09
CA GLU A 395 -41.23 -7.15 -12.35
C GLU A 395 -41.94 -7.74 -11.11
N ALA A 396 -41.44 -7.41 -9.91
CA ALA A 396 -42.06 -7.80 -8.64
C ALA A 396 -43.25 -6.90 -8.21
N GLY A 397 -43.71 -5.97 -9.05
CA GLY A 397 -44.83 -5.06 -8.75
C GLY A 397 -44.52 -3.99 -7.71
N HIS A 398 -43.24 -3.69 -7.46
CA HIS A 398 -42.85 -2.66 -6.51
C HIS A 398 -42.89 -1.28 -7.18
N ASP A 399 -43.45 -0.30 -6.47
CA ASP A 399 -43.35 1.12 -6.80
C ASP A 399 -41.94 1.64 -6.52
N VAL A 400 -41.13 1.78 -7.57
CA VAL A 400 -39.74 2.28 -7.58
C VAL A 400 -39.55 3.22 -8.76
N HIS A 401 -38.65 4.21 -8.66
CA HIS A 401 -38.35 5.13 -9.76
C HIS A 401 -37.08 4.72 -10.53
N ALA A 402 -37.08 4.98 -11.84
CA ALA A 402 -35.96 4.73 -12.73
C ALA A 402 -34.94 5.88 -12.60
N PRO A 403 -33.62 5.63 -12.42
CA PRO A 403 -32.61 6.69 -12.28
C PRO A 403 -32.62 7.75 -13.41
N GLU A 404 -33.15 7.40 -14.58
CA GLU A 404 -33.35 8.26 -15.75
C GLU A 404 -34.41 9.36 -15.52
N SER A 405 -35.27 9.27 -14.50
CA SER A 405 -36.23 10.32 -14.13
C SER A 405 -35.65 11.40 -13.20
N LEU A 406 -34.36 11.31 -12.88
CA LEU A 406 -33.64 12.35 -12.15
C LEU A 406 -33.43 13.57 -13.05
N THR A 407 -33.67 14.76 -12.50
CA THR A 407 -33.49 16.05 -13.15
C THR A 407 -32.24 16.75 -12.64
N PRO A 408 -31.69 17.73 -13.38
CA PRO A 408 -30.57 18.55 -12.90
C PRO A 408 -30.85 19.29 -11.59
N GLU A 409 -32.11 19.55 -11.23
CA GLU A 409 -32.51 20.22 -9.99
C GLU A 409 -32.58 19.29 -8.77
N ASP A 410 -32.47 17.98 -8.96
CA ASP A 410 -32.56 17.02 -7.86
C ASP A 410 -31.24 16.92 -7.08
N PHE A 411 -31.38 16.80 -5.75
CA PHE A 411 -30.28 16.50 -4.85
C PHE A 411 -30.23 14.98 -4.63
N VAL A 412 -29.13 14.32 -4.99
CA VAL A 412 -29.01 12.86 -4.94
C VAL A 412 -28.14 12.44 -3.76
N LEU A 413 -28.69 11.60 -2.89
CA LEU A 413 -27.97 10.97 -1.79
C LEU A 413 -27.82 9.47 -2.07
N ILE A 414 -26.58 9.00 -2.16
CA ILE A 414 -26.27 7.60 -2.43
C ILE A 414 -25.98 6.89 -1.11
N LEU A 415 -26.91 6.03 -0.70
CA LEU A 415 -26.87 5.28 0.56
C LEU A 415 -26.17 3.93 0.37
N SER A 416 -24.95 3.96 -0.16
CA SER A 416 -24.12 2.78 -0.38
C SER A 416 -22.74 2.95 0.22
N ASN A 417 -22.36 2.04 1.13
CA ASN A 417 -21.02 1.99 1.70
C ASN A 417 -19.98 1.50 0.70
N SER A 418 -20.35 0.57 -0.20
CA SER A 418 -19.39 -0.16 -1.03
C SER A 418 -19.36 0.28 -2.49
N TYR A 419 -20.42 0.95 -2.96
CA TYR A 419 -20.57 1.34 -4.37
C TYR A 419 -20.83 2.83 -4.56
N GLY A 420 -20.66 3.65 -3.51
CA GLY A 420 -20.91 5.10 -3.54
C GLY A 420 -20.29 5.82 -4.75
N PRO A 421 -18.97 5.71 -4.97
CA PRO A 421 -18.29 6.38 -6.08
C PRO A 421 -18.75 5.93 -7.47
N GLU A 422 -19.06 4.63 -7.64
CA GLU A 422 -19.52 4.06 -8.90
C GLU A 422 -20.95 4.50 -9.21
N LEU A 423 -21.85 4.42 -8.23
CA LEU A 423 -23.21 4.92 -8.36
C LEU A 423 -23.22 6.43 -8.63
N ALA A 424 -22.31 7.20 -8.00
CA ALA A 424 -22.14 8.61 -8.30
C ALA A 424 -21.64 8.84 -9.73
N ARG A 425 -20.88 7.90 -10.32
CA ARG A 425 -20.44 7.99 -11.73
C ARG A 425 -21.62 7.74 -12.66
N GLN A 426 -22.43 6.74 -12.36
CA GLN A 426 -23.63 6.41 -13.13
C GLN A 426 -24.64 7.56 -13.11
N VAL A 427 -24.93 8.12 -11.94
CA VAL A 427 -25.77 9.32 -11.80
C VAL A 427 -25.18 10.51 -12.57
N GLY A 428 -23.87 10.72 -12.49
CA GLY A 428 -23.18 11.78 -13.25
C GLY A 428 -23.31 11.62 -14.76
N ARG A 429 -23.22 10.39 -15.28
CA ARG A 429 -23.40 10.08 -16.72
C ARG A 429 -24.81 10.37 -17.20
N ILE A 430 -25.83 10.07 -16.40
CA ILE A 430 -27.24 10.35 -16.73
C ILE A 430 -27.51 11.86 -16.76
N ARG A 431 -26.86 12.63 -15.89
CA ARG A 431 -27.12 14.07 -15.70
C ARG A 431 -26.24 15.00 -16.53
N GLY A 432 -25.16 14.49 -17.13
CA GLY A 432 -24.19 15.30 -17.88
C GLY A 432 -23.33 16.23 -17.02
N ASP A 433 -23.35 16.09 -15.69
CA ASP A 433 -22.62 16.98 -14.77
C ASP A 433 -22.18 16.27 -13.47
N ARG A 434 -21.05 16.69 -12.91
CA ARG A 434 -20.49 16.33 -11.58
C ARG A 434 -19.72 17.57 -11.06
N PRO A 435 -19.69 17.94 -9.76
CA PRO A 435 -20.56 17.64 -8.61
C PRO A 435 -20.91 18.93 -7.80
N ARG A 436 -22.17 19.34 -7.75
CA ARG A 436 -22.70 20.21 -6.67
C ARG A 436 -23.92 19.64 -5.94
N ARG A 437 -24.54 18.58 -6.47
CA ARG A 437 -25.85 18.07 -6.02
C ARG A 437 -25.92 16.54 -5.85
N THR A 438 -24.79 15.85 -5.73
CA THR A 438 -24.72 14.41 -5.41
C THR A 438 -23.78 14.20 -4.23
N LEU A 439 -24.28 13.61 -3.15
CA LEU A 439 -23.50 13.21 -1.98
C LEU A 439 -23.55 11.69 -1.82
N THR A 440 -22.44 11.07 -1.44
CA THR A 440 -22.40 9.68 -1.00
C THR A 440 -22.48 9.61 0.52
N TYR A 441 -23.05 8.51 1.04
CA TYR A 441 -23.07 8.25 2.48
C TYR A 441 -21.67 8.25 3.09
N GLN A 442 -20.68 7.75 2.35
CA GLN A 442 -19.28 7.82 2.76
C GLN A 442 -18.78 9.26 2.89
N GLU A 443 -19.12 10.17 1.98
CA GLU A 443 -18.72 11.59 2.09
C GLU A 443 -19.40 12.30 3.28
N ILE A 444 -20.59 11.86 3.68
CA ILE A 444 -21.28 12.33 4.89
C ILE A 444 -20.58 11.81 6.14
N LEU A 445 -20.22 10.51 6.17
CA LEU A 445 -19.46 9.92 7.27
C LEU A 445 -18.04 10.49 7.39
N GLU A 446 -17.40 10.76 6.26
CA GLU A 446 -16.09 11.39 6.17
C GLU A 446 -16.13 12.89 6.49
N GLY A 447 -17.31 13.46 6.74
CA GLY A 447 -17.46 14.85 7.12
C GLY A 447 -16.91 15.82 6.07
N ARG A 448 -17.10 15.56 4.76
CA ARG A 448 -16.65 16.48 3.68
C ARG A 448 -17.42 17.82 3.61
N GLN A 449 -17.75 18.38 4.77
CA GLN A 449 -17.75 19.81 5.04
C GLN A 449 -17.13 20.07 6.42
N SER A 450 -15.84 19.76 6.59
CA SER A 450 -15.03 20.46 7.58
C SER A 450 -14.62 21.80 6.96
N PHE A 451 -15.22 22.89 7.44
CA PHE A 451 -14.62 24.21 7.28
C PHE A 451 -13.23 24.14 7.93
N GLY A 452 -12.19 24.37 7.13
CA GLY A 452 -10.80 24.30 7.54
C GLY A 452 -10.49 25.22 8.72
N VAL A 453 -10.61 24.70 9.93
CA VAL A 453 -9.89 25.21 11.08
C VAL A 453 -8.66 24.33 11.17
N ALA A 454 -7.51 24.86 10.74
CA ALA A 454 -6.23 24.20 10.93
C ALA A 454 -6.07 23.90 12.42
N GLN A 455 -6.23 22.63 12.81
CA GLN A 455 -5.92 22.21 14.16
C GLN A 455 -4.39 22.21 14.29
N GLN A 456 -3.89 22.63 15.44
CA GLN A 456 -2.47 22.49 15.73
C GLN A 456 -2.08 21.00 15.71
N ASP A 457 -0.88 20.73 15.21
CA ASP A 457 -0.29 19.40 15.23
C ASP A 457 -0.17 18.90 16.66
N THR A 458 -0.42 17.62 16.88
CA THR A 458 -0.03 16.94 18.13
C THR A 458 1.50 16.89 18.22
N GLU A 459 2.04 16.64 19.42
CA GLU A 459 3.49 16.51 19.59
C GLU A 459 4.08 15.36 18.75
N VAL A 460 3.33 14.27 18.55
CA VAL A 460 3.73 13.16 17.67
C VAL A 460 3.71 13.58 16.19
N GLU A 461 2.64 14.25 15.73
CA GLU A 461 2.55 14.76 14.35
C GLU A 461 3.69 15.74 14.06
N ALA A 462 3.95 16.68 14.98
CA ALA A 462 5.04 17.64 14.87
C ALA A 462 6.42 16.95 14.88
N HIS A 463 6.61 15.92 15.72
CA HIS A 463 7.84 15.12 15.75
C HIS A 463 8.10 14.43 14.42
N LEU A 464 7.09 13.76 13.85
CA LEU A 464 7.19 13.13 12.53
C LEU A 464 7.53 14.14 11.43
N LYS A 465 6.84 15.29 11.38
CA LYS A 465 7.12 16.35 10.38
C LYS A 465 8.53 16.93 10.50
N ARG A 466 9.04 17.16 11.71
CA ARG A 466 10.43 17.62 11.93
C ARG A 466 11.48 16.65 11.40
N HIS A 467 11.14 15.36 11.36
CA HIS A 467 11.99 14.30 10.81
C HIS A 467 11.55 13.84 9.40
N HIS A 468 10.79 14.69 8.71
CA HIS A 468 10.39 14.54 7.30
C HIS A 468 9.47 13.32 7.01
N PHE A 469 8.76 12.81 8.01
CA PHE A 469 7.69 11.82 7.84
C PHE A 469 6.32 12.51 7.61
N PHE A 470 6.24 13.35 6.57
CA PHE A 470 5.05 14.18 6.30
C PHE A 470 3.79 13.35 6.04
N ASP A 471 3.85 12.40 5.11
CA ASP A 471 2.70 11.55 4.75
C ASP A 471 2.14 10.79 5.96
N LEU A 472 3.02 10.34 6.86
CA LEU A 472 2.61 9.62 8.06
C LEU A 472 1.91 10.55 9.05
N ALA A 473 2.45 11.75 9.25
CA ALA A 473 1.82 12.77 10.08
C ALA A 473 0.46 13.21 9.53
N GLU A 474 0.33 13.40 8.22
CA GLU A 474 -0.93 13.76 7.58
C GLU A 474 -1.98 12.64 7.69
N ARG A 475 -1.57 11.38 7.58
CA ARG A 475 -2.47 10.23 7.82
C ARG A 475 -2.96 10.19 9.27
N LEU A 476 -2.09 10.41 10.25
CA LEU A 476 -2.47 10.49 11.66
C LEU A 476 -3.44 11.65 11.92
N GLN A 477 -3.15 12.82 11.36
CA GLN A 477 -4.02 13.99 11.46
C GLN A 477 -5.41 13.70 10.85
N SER A 478 -5.47 13.12 9.65
CA SER A 478 -6.74 12.76 9.00
C SER A 478 -7.56 11.77 9.84
N LEU A 479 -6.91 10.79 10.47
CA LEU A 479 -7.60 9.85 11.37
C LEU A 479 -8.12 10.55 12.63
N ARG A 480 -7.33 11.45 13.22
CA ARG A 480 -7.73 12.26 14.39
C ARG A 480 -8.95 13.12 14.08
N GLU A 481 -8.97 13.77 12.92
CA GLU A 481 -10.08 14.60 12.46
C GLU A 481 -11.35 13.79 12.21
N ARG A 482 -11.25 12.55 11.70
CA ARG A 482 -12.41 11.66 11.54
C ARG A 482 -13.03 11.19 12.86
N MET A 483 -12.27 11.25 13.96
CA MET A 483 -12.70 10.83 15.29
C MET A 483 -13.27 11.98 16.14
N SER A 484 -13.00 13.23 15.77
CA SER A 484 -13.53 14.44 16.41
C SER A 484 -14.87 14.85 15.81
#